data_AF-A0A536VSF9-F1
#
_entry.id   AF-A0A536VSF9-F1
#
_cell.length_a   1.000
_cell.length_b   1.000
_cell.length_c   1.000
_cell.angle_alpha   90.00
_cell.angle_beta   90.00
_cell.angle_gamma   90.00
#
_symmetry.space_group_name_H-M   'P 1'
#
loop_
_entity.id
_entity.type
_entity.pdbx_description
1 polymer ?
#
loop_
_entity_poly.entity_id
_entity_poly.type
_entity_poly.pdbx_seq_one_letter_code
_entity_poly.pdbx_strand_id
1 'polypeptide(L)'
;MNTRLRRFLFVTGLGLCMHGTSSAQGRTPPAPNTPAVAASLKAINGRNLLKHNKVLASDEFEGRSPGTQGETLTVAYIKQQFIRL
;
A
#
# COMPACT_ATOMS: atom_id res chain seq x y z
N MET A 1 9.26 -35.65 -29.93
CA MET A 1 9.55 -34.80 -31.09
C MET A 1 8.25 -34.25 -31.70
N ASN A 2 7.94 -32.95 -31.71
CA ASN A 2 8.31 -31.92 -30.74
C ASN A 2 7.33 -30.71 -30.69
N THR A 3 6.92 -30.32 -29.48
CA THR A 3 6.76 -28.92 -29.02
C THR A 3 6.10 -27.87 -29.96
N ARG A 4 5.01 -28.17 -30.69
CA ARG A 4 4.21 -27.11 -31.37
C ARG A 4 2.69 -27.12 -31.16
N LEU A 5 2.01 -28.27 -31.12
CA LEU A 5 0.53 -28.28 -31.17
C LEU A 5 -0.16 -27.87 -29.85
N ARG A 6 0.48 -28.08 -28.69
CA ARG A 6 -0.08 -27.72 -27.36
C ARG A 6 -0.11 -26.21 -27.07
N ARG A 7 0.29 -25.37 -28.03
CA ARG A 7 0.37 -23.90 -27.92
C ARG A 7 -0.76 -23.15 -28.64
N PHE A 8 -1.72 -23.87 -29.24
CA PHE A 8 -2.71 -23.28 -30.17
C PHE A 8 -4.18 -23.49 -29.77
N LEU A 9 -4.48 -23.98 -28.56
CA LEU A 9 -5.81 -24.51 -28.22
C LEU A 9 -6.39 -24.05 -26.87
N PHE A 10 -6.06 -22.83 -26.43
CA PHE A 10 -6.80 -22.14 -25.35
C PHE A 10 -6.92 -20.62 -25.62
N VAL A 11 -7.14 -20.27 -26.89
CA VAL A 11 -7.74 -18.99 -27.29
C VAL A 11 -9.25 -19.24 -27.43
N THR A 12 -10.07 -18.31 -26.89
CA THR A 12 -11.55 -18.32 -26.83
C THR A 12 -12.20 -19.46 -26.05
N GLY A 13 -13.00 -19.14 -25.01
CA GLY A 13 -13.95 -20.10 -24.44
C GLY A 13 -14.31 -20.04 -22.95
N LEU A 14 -14.75 -18.90 -22.39
CA LEU A 14 -15.85 -18.92 -21.42
C LEU A 14 -16.60 -17.58 -21.37
N GLY A 15 -17.92 -17.66 -21.17
CA GLY A 15 -18.85 -16.58 -21.45
C GLY A 15 -18.87 -15.42 -20.46
N LEU A 16 -19.01 -14.23 -21.05
CA LEU A 16 -19.60 -13.02 -20.48
C LEU A 16 -20.78 -13.33 -19.53
N CYS A 17 -20.59 -13.13 -18.23
CA CYS A 17 -21.69 -13.11 -17.26
C CYS A 17 -21.92 -11.65 -16.81
N MET A 18 -22.97 -11.03 -17.33
CA MET A 18 -23.35 -9.65 -17.06
C MET A 18 -24.44 -9.56 -15.97
N HIS A 19 -24.49 -8.40 -15.30
CA HIS A 19 -25.52 -7.96 -14.34
C HIS A 19 -25.41 -8.50 -12.91
N GLY A 20 -24.51 -7.88 -12.14
CA GLY A 20 -24.45 -7.97 -10.68
C GLY A 20 -23.99 -6.68 -10.00
N THR A 21 -24.00 -5.54 -10.69
CA THR A 21 -23.59 -4.24 -10.13
C THR A 21 -24.70 -3.67 -9.25
N SER A 22 -24.88 -4.26 -8.05
CA SER A 22 -25.54 -3.58 -6.96
C SER A 22 -24.69 -2.36 -6.61
N SER A 23 -25.07 -1.19 -7.16
CA SER A 23 -24.53 0.07 -6.70
C SER A 23 -25.15 0.38 -5.34
N ALA A 24 -24.65 -0.33 -4.33
CA ALA A 24 -24.68 0.14 -2.96
C ALA A 24 -23.84 1.41 -2.94
N GLN A 25 -24.48 2.51 -3.34
CA GLN A 25 -23.96 3.87 -3.18
C GLN A 25 -23.89 4.11 -1.68
N GLY A 26 -22.80 3.63 -1.07
CA GLY A 26 -22.53 3.79 0.34
C GLY A 26 -22.64 5.28 0.62
N ARG A 27 -23.59 5.65 1.49
CA ARG A 27 -23.74 7.05 1.92
C ARG A 27 -22.38 7.47 2.45
N THR A 28 -21.65 8.27 1.69
CA THR A 28 -20.41 8.86 2.17
C THR A 28 -20.79 9.62 3.43
N PRO A 29 -20.30 9.22 4.62
CA PRO A 29 -20.64 9.93 5.84
C PRO A 29 -20.24 11.40 5.64
N PRO A 30 -21.04 12.37 6.09
CA PRO A 30 -20.62 13.76 6.03
C PRO A 30 -19.25 13.85 6.70
N ALA A 31 -18.29 14.45 6.01
CA ALA A 31 -16.92 14.52 6.52
C ALA A 31 -16.94 15.14 7.93
N PRO A 32 -16.13 14.63 8.89
CA PRO A 32 -16.11 15.19 10.23
C PRO A 32 -15.48 16.59 10.18
N ASN A 33 -16.33 17.61 10.15
CA ASN A 33 -15.97 19.02 9.92
C ASN A 33 -15.33 19.72 11.15
N THR A 34 -14.74 18.97 12.09
CA THR A 34 -14.26 19.55 13.35
C THR A 34 -12.92 20.27 13.14
N PRO A 35 -12.61 21.32 13.94
CA PRO A 35 -11.31 21.99 13.87
C PRO A 35 -10.11 21.03 14.07
N ALA A 36 -10.29 19.97 14.87
CA ALA A 36 -9.29 18.92 15.06
C ALA A 36 -8.98 18.18 13.75
N VAL A 37 -10.00 17.77 12.98
CA VAL A 37 -9.80 17.11 11.68
C VAL A 37 -9.15 18.05 10.66
N ALA A 38 -9.58 19.31 10.60
CA ALA A 38 -8.96 20.31 9.73
C ALA A 38 -7.46 20.52 10.07
N ALA A 39 -7.11 20.55 11.36
CA ALA A 39 -5.72 20.62 11.81
C ALA A 39 -4.93 19.36 11.45
N SER A 40 -5.50 18.16 11.63
CA SER A 40 -4.86 16.88 11.24
C SER A 40 -4.59 16.81 9.74
N LEU A 41 -5.54 17.20 8.90
CA LEU A 41 -5.37 17.24 7.43
C LEU A 41 -4.26 18.20 7.00
N LYS A 42 -4.11 19.34 7.70
CA LYS A 42 -3.01 20.30 7.46
C LYS A 42 -1.64 19.80 7.93
N ALA A 43 -1.59 18.90 8.91
CA ALA A 43 -0.35 18.33 9.43
C ALA A 43 0.22 17.21 8.54
N ILE A 44 -0.62 16.48 7.80
CA ILE A 44 -0.18 15.43 6.87
C ILE A 44 0.57 16.05 5.68
N ASN A 45 1.83 15.67 5.51
CA ASN A 45 2.70 16.26 4.49
C ASN A 45 3.42 15.20 3.65
N GLY A 46 3.11 15.17 2.35
CA GLY A 46 3.66 14.18 1.40
C GLY A 46 5.19 14.22 1.26
N ARG A 47 5.84 15.37 1.46
CA ARG A 47 7.32 15.47 1.43
C ARG A 47 7.95 14.79 2.64
N ASN A 48 7.32 14.91 3.81
CA ASN A 48 7.77 14.22 5.02
C ASN A 48 7.58 12.70 4.87
N LEU A 49 6.41 12.25 4.37
CA LEU A 49 6.15 10.84 4.10
C LEU A 49 7.17 10.26 3.11
N LEU A 50 7.44 10.94 1.99
CA LEU A 50 8.44 10.52 1.01
C LEU A 50 9.86 10.45 1.59
N LYS A 51 10.23 11.38 2.48
CA LYS A 51 11.52 11.36 3.19
C LYS A 51 11.67 10.09 4.03
N HIS A 52 10.64 9.72 4.81
CA HIS A 52 10.68 8.50 5.62
C HIS A 52 10.66 7.22 4.75
N ASN A 53 9.86 7.21 3.68
CA ASN A 53 9.81 6.08 2.74
C ASN A 53 11.17 5.82 2.08
N LYS A 54 11.88 6.87 1.62
CA LYS A 54 13.22 6.73 1.02
C LYS A 54 14.26 6.08 1.95
N VAL A 55 14.17 6.29 3.27
CA VAL A 55 15.06 5.64 4.24
C VAL A 55 14.63 4.19 4.46
N LEU A 56 13.35 3.98 4.80
CA LEU A 56 12.80 2.67 5.14
C LEU A 56 12.72 1.66 3.98
N ALA A 57 12.84 2.15 2.73
CA ALA A 57 12.88 1.34 1.52
C ALA A 57 14.25 1.37 0.83
N SER A 58 15.30 1.80 1.54
CA SER A 58 16.69 1.70 1.06
C SER A 58 17.27 0.31 1.30
N ASP A 59 18.24 -0.10 0.48
CA ASP A 59 18.87 -1.42 0.57
C ASP A 59 19.56 -1.67 1.94
N GLU A 60 19.98 -0.61 2.64
CA GLU A 60 20.52 -0.66 4.01
C GLU A 60 19.53 -1.29 5.02
N PHE A 61 18.22 -1.14 4.77
CA PHE A 61 17.15 -1.67 5.63
C PHE A 61 16.68 -3.07 5.21
N GLU A 62 17.24 -3.64 4.13
CA GLU A 62 17.01 -5.01 3.65
C GLU A 62 15.53 -5.47 3.74
N GLY A 63 15.28 -6.55 4.49
CA GLY A 63 13.96 -7.12 4.77
C GLY A 63 13.56 -6.97 6.23
N ARG A 64 12.27 -6.83 6.48
CA ARG A 64 11.67 -6.52 7.81
C ARG A 64 10.97 -7.72 8.45
N SER A 65 11.47 -8.93 8.18
CA SER A 65 11.00 -10.16 8.84
C SER A 65 11.52 -10.22 10.29
N PRO A 66 10.85 -10.94 11.20
CA PRO A 66 11.33 -11.07 12.58
C PRO A 66 12.75 -11.67 12.66
N GLY A 67 13.59 -11.12 13.53
CA GLY A 67 14.96 -11.55 13.76
C GLY A 67 15.99 -11.06 12.72
N THR A 68 15.64 -10.12 11.83
CA THR A 68 16.57 -9.60 10.82
C THR A 68 17.26 -8.29 11.25
N GLN A 69 18.36 -7.97 10.55
CA GLN A 69 19.02 -6.67 10.66
C GLN A 69 18.07 -5.53 10.23
N GLY A 70 17.31 -5.73 9.14
CA GLY A 70 16.32 -4.76 8.66
C GLY A 70 15.18 -4.46 9.63
N GLU A 71 14.70 -5.44 10.40
CA GLU A 71 13.79 -5.21 11.52
C GLU A 71 14.45 -4.31 12.58
N THR A 72 15.67 -4.66 13.01
CA THR A 72 16.41 -3.93 14.04
C THR A 72 16.61 -2.46 13.67
N LEU A 73 17.02 -2.19 12.43
CA LEU A 73 17.19 -0.84 11.88
C LEU A 73 15.85 -0.10 11.76
N THR A 74 14.80 -0.78 11.28
CA THR A 74 13.44 -0.20 11.17
C THR A 74 12.91 0.25 12.53
N VAL A 75 13.02 -0.59 13.55
CA VAL A 75 12.57 -0.29 14.92
C VAL A 75 13.36 0.87 15.52
N ALA A 76 14.68 0.86 15.38
CA ALA A 76 15.55 1.94 15.85
C ALA A 76 15.21 3.28 15.17
N TYR A 77 15.02 3.29 13.86
CA TYR A 77 14.67 4.48 13.08
C TYR A 77 13.31 5.06 13.49
N ILE A 78 12.28 4.23 13.59
CA ILE A 78 10.93 4.67 13.98
C ILE A 78 10.96 5.27 15.40
N LYS A 79 11.61 4.58 16.35
CA LYS A 79 11.81 5.08 17.72
C LYS A 79 12.50 6.44 17.72
N GLN A 80 13.56 6.62 16.91
CA GLN A 80 14.26 7.90 16.79
C GLN A 80 13.38 9.02 16.20
N GLN A 81 12.49 8.72 15.24
CA GLN A 81 11.57 9.73 14.72
C GLN A 81 10.54 10.16 15.77
N PHE A 82 9.98 9.23 16.55
CA PHE A 82 9.04 9.55 17.62
C PHE A 82 9.67 10.36 18.76
N ILE A 83 10.95 10.13 19.09
CA ILE A 83 11.70 10.92 20.09
C ILE A 83 11.97 12.36 19.63
N ARG A 84 11.87 12.64 18.32
CA ARG A 84 12.14 13.97 17.73
C ARG A 84 10.90 14.86 17.63
N LEU A 85 9.69 14.29 17.82
CA LEU A 85 8.42 15.02 17.78
C LEU A 85 8.21 15.84 19.06
#